data_AF-A0A174VZZ8-F1
#
_entry.id   AF-A0A174VZZ8-F1
#
_cell.length_a   1.000
_cell.length_b   1.000
_cell.length_c   1.000
_cell.angle_alpha   90.00
_cell.angle_beta   90.00
_cell.angle_gamma   90.00
#
_symmetry.space_group_name_H-M   'P 1'
#
loop_
_entity.id
_entity.type
_entity.pdbx_description
1 polymer ?
#
loop_
_entity_poly.entity_id
_entity_poly.type
_entity_poly.pdbx_seq_one_letter_code
_entity_poly.pdbx_strand_id
1 'polypeptide(L)' 'MSINKYTPIHRVLTTYPQLIHRLVKRDSRYVSLINPVSTCTLGHCTTIESIAFTVGDDMETLLTYLKGEMEREDIQFKY' A
#
# COMPACT_ATOMS: atom_id res chain seq x y z
N MET A 1 -10.36 7.33 4.72
CA MET A 1 -10.49 7.02 3.28
C MET A 1 -10.77 5.53 3.10
N SER A 2 -11.75 5.11 2.28
CA SER A 2 -12.06 3.69 2.07
C SER A 2 -11.26 3.11 0.90
N ILE A 3 -10.51 2.03 1.14
CA ILE A 3 -9.72 1.31 0.13
C ILE A 3 -10.32 -0.08 -0.15
N ASN A 4 -10.15 -0.55 -1.39
CA ASN A 4 -10.57 -1.87 -1.86
C ASN A 4 -9.47 -2.51 -2.74
N LYS A 5 -9.66 -3.75 -3.16
CA LYS A 5 -8.64 -4.49 -3.93
C LYS A 5 -8.27 -3.87 -5.29
N TYR A 6 -9.20 -3.12 -5.89
CA TYR A 6 -8.99 -2.38 -7.14
C TYR A 6 -8.39 -0.99 -6.90
N THR A 7 -8.20 -0.59 -5.65
CA THR A 7 -7.62 0.70 -5.32
C THR A 7 -6.17 0.71 -5.74
N PRO A 8 -5.71 1.76 -6.45
CA PRO A 8 -4.31 1.90 -6.80
C PRO A 8 -3.46 2.04 -5.54
N ILE A 9 -2.42 1.21 -5.40
CA ILE A 9 -1.56 1.24 -4.21
C ILE A 9 -0.84 2.59 -4.10
N HIS A 10 -0.40 3.15 -5.23
CA HIS A 10 0.30 4.44 -5.25
C HIS A 10 -0.54 5.54 -4.58
N ARG A 11 -1.88 5.54 -4.74
CA ARG A 11 -2.76 6.56 -4.15
C ARG A 11 -2.79 6.49 -2.63
N VAL A 12 -2.73 5.27 -2.10
CA VAL A 12 -2.61 5.04 -0.65
C VAL A 12 -1.25 5.52 -0.17
N LEU A 13 -0.18 5.15 -0.87
CA LEU A 13 1.19 5.50 -0.50
C LEU A 13 1.50 7.00 -0.68
N THR A 14 0.89 7.70 -1.64
CA THR A 14 1.01 9.16 -1.76
C THR A 14 0.29 9.89 -0.63
N THR A 15 -0.81 9.31 -0.12
CA THR A 15 -1.56 9.89 1.00
C THR A 15 -0.89 9.59 2.33
N TYR A 16 -0.30 8.40 2.46
CA TYR A 16 0.36 7.91 3.65
C TYR A 16 1.77 7.37 3.31
N PRO A 17 2.74 8.25 3.03
CA PRO A 17 4.09 7.85 2.58
C PRO A 17 4.81 6.95 3.58
N GLN A 18 4.52 7.10 4.87
CA GLN A 18 5.10 6.29 5.92
C GLN A 18 4.62 4.82 5.90
N LEU A 19 3.51 4.49 5.24
CA LEU A 19 3.09 3.09 5.05
C LEU A 19 4.08 2.29 4.20
N ILE A 20 4.81 2.93 3.28
CA ILE A 20 5.86 2.27 2.49
C ILE A 20 6.88 1.64 3.43
N HIS A 21 7.38 2.44 4.39
CA HIS A 21 8.38 1.97 5.34
C HIS A 21 7.85 0.84 6.22
N ARG A 22 6.57 0.91 6.62
CA ARG A 22 5.94 -0.15 7.44
C ARG A 22 5.74 -1.45 6.65
N LEU A 23 5.32 -1.36 5.38
CA LEU A 23 5.19 -2.50 4.48
C LEU A 23 6.55 -3.18 4.25
N VAL A 24 7.59 -2.40 3.96
CA VAL A 24 8.96 -2.92 3.77
C VAL A 24 9.51 -3.54 5.04
N LYS A 25 9.18 -2.97 6.21
CA LYS A 25 9.58 -3.53 7.51
C LYS A 25 8.81 -4.81 7.87
N ARG A 26 7.54 -4.91 7.46
CA ARG A 26 6.74 -6.13 7.59
C ARG A 26 7.30 -7.23 6.69
N ASP A 27 7.58 -6.90 5.44
CA ASP A 27 8.08 -7.86 4.46
C ASP A 27 8.94 -7.17 3.39
N SER A 28 10.18 -7.64 3.24
CA SER A 28 11.15 -7.08 2.31
C SER A 28 10.72 -7.21 0.84
N ARG A 29 9.75 -8.08 0.51
CA ARG A 29 9.21 -8.21 -0.85
C ARG A 29 8.53 -6.93 -1.33
N TYR A 30 8.08 -6.08 -0.42
CA TYR A 30 7.50 -4.77 -0.73
C TYR A 30 8.54 -3.67 -0.99
N VAL A 31 9.84 -3.98 -1.01
CA VAL A 31 10.90 -3.00 -1.32
C VAL A 31 10.72 -2.34 -2.70
N SER A 32 10.06 -3.04 -3.63
CA SER A 32 9.71 -2.51 -4.95
C SER A 32 8.76 -1.30 -4.86
N LEU A 33 7.98 -1.17 -3.79
CA LEU A 33 7.07 -0.02 -3.57
C LEU A 33 7.80 1.26 -3.15
N ILE A 34 9.06 1.16 -2.70
CA ILE A 34 9.87 2.33 -2.34
C ILE A 34 10.17 3.19 -3.58
N ASN A 35 10.33 2.53 -4.73
CA ASN A 35 10.60 3.24 -5.97
C ASN A 35 9.26 3.72 -6.58
N PRO A 36 8.97 5.03 -6.63
CA PRO A 36 7.72 5.55 -7.17
C PRO A 36 7.49 5.11 -8.63
N VAL A 37 8.57 4.90 -9.40
CA VAL A 37 8.54 4.39 -10.78
C VAL A 37 7.92 3.00 -10.88
N SER A 38 8.09 2.15 -9.85
CA SER A 38 7.55 0.79 -9.82
C SER A 38 6.07 0.72 -9.40
N THR A 39 5.53 1.80 -8.82
CA THR A 39 4.12 1.87 -8.41
C THR A 39 3.20 2.52 -9.45
N CYS A 40 3.79 3.18 -10.46
CA CYS A 40 3.08 3.82 -11.55
C CYS A 40 3.98 3.82 -12.81
N THR A 41 4.01 2.70 -13.53
CA THR A 41 4.64 2.66 -14.84
C THR A 41 3.66 3.27 -15.84
N LEU A 42 3.98 4.47 -16.36
CA LEU A 42 3.33 5.15 -17.50
C LEU A 42 1.94 4.62 -17.88
N GLY A 43 0.90 5.02 -17.14
CA GLY A 43 -0.50 4.72 -17.46
C GLY A 43 -1.11 3.50 -16.76
N HIS A 44 -0.30 2.62 -16.14
CA HIS A 44 -0.80 1.50 -15.33
C HIS A 44 -0.42 1.68 -13.87
N CYS A 45 -1.40 2.10 -13.08
CA CYS A 45 -1.29 2.18 -11.64
C CYS A 45 -1.54 0.79 -11.04
N THR A 46 -0.52 0.20 -10.40
CA THR A 46 -0.66 -1.14 -9.81
C THR A 46 -1.68 -1.12 -8.67
N THR A 47 -2.66 -2.02 -8.73
CA THR A 47 -3.67 -2.16 -7.67
C THR A 47 -3.12 -2.95 -6.49
N ILE A 48 -3.80 -2.86 -5.34
CA ILE A 48 -3.47 -3.67 -4.16
C ILE A 48 -3.50 -5.17 -4.48
N GLU A 49 -4.48 -5.63 -5.26
CA GLU A 49 -4.57 -7.02 -5.74
C GLU A 49 -3.35 -7.43 -6.57
N SER A 50 -2.96 -6.59 -7.54
CA SER A 50 -1.81 -6.88 -8.40
C SER A 50 -0.49 -6.91 -7.63
N ILE A 51 -0.31 -6.04 -6.62
CA ILE A 51 0.86 -6.08 -5.75
C ILE A 51 0.86 -7.34 -4.89
N ALA A 52 -0.24 -7.64 -4.20
CA ALA A 52 -0.36 -8.87 -3.42
C ALA A 52 -0.03 -10.11 -4.26
N PHE A 53 -0.56 -10.17 -5.48
CA PHE A 53 -0.23 -11.23 -6.43
C PHE A 53 1.27 -11.26 -6.81
N THR A 54 1.85 -10.10 -7.12
CA THR A 54 3.27 -9.99 -7.52
C THR A 54 4.22 -10.41 -6.41
N VAL A 55 3.92 -10.03 -5.16
CA VAL A 55 4.74 -10.40 -4.00
C VAL A 55 4.41 -11.80 -3.47
N GLY A 56 3.33 -12.43 -3.92
CA GLY A 56 2.83 -13.69 -3.39
C GLY A 56 2.35 -13.57 -1.94
N ASP A 57 1.68 -12.46 -1.62
CA ASP A 57 1.02 -12.21 -0.33
C ASP A 57 -0.50 -12.36 -0.50
N ASP A 58 -1.18 -12.61 0.61
CA ASP A 58 -2.62 -12.74 0.61
C ASP A 58 -3.27 -11.34 0.49
N MET A 59 -4.09 -11.16 -0.53
CA MET A 59 -4.73 -9.89 -0.85
C MET A 59 -5.57 -9.37 0.32
N GLU A 60 -6.35 -10.23 0.97
CA GLU A 60 -7.23 -9.83 2.08
C GLU A 60 -6.43 -9.41 3.31
N THR A 61 -5.35 -10.12 3.59
CA THR A 61 -4.41 -9.81 4.67
C THR A 61 -3.70 -8.48 4.41
N LEU A 62 -3.24 -8.23 3.18
CA LEU A 62 -2.66 -6.94 2.80
C LEU A 62 -3.68 -5.81 2.93
N LEU A 63 -4.91 -6.00 2.43
CA LEU A 63 -5.97 -5.00 2.48
C LEU A 63 -6.34 -4.65 3.92
N THR A 64 -6.51 -5.66 4.78
CA THR A 64 -6.86 -5.48 6.20
C THR A 64 -5.73 -4.75 6.94
N TYR A 65 -4.49 -5.12 6.67
CA TYR A 65 -3.33 -4.44 7.23
C TYR A 65 -3.27 -2.96 6.82
N LEU A 66 -3.42 -2.65 5.54
CA LEU A 66 -3.43 -1.27 5.04
C LEU A 66 -4.55 -0.45 5.67
N LYS A 67 -5.76 -1.00 5.80
CA LYS A 67 -6.87 -0.33 6.47
C LYS A 67 -6.55 -0.01 7.92
N GLY A 68 -6.06 -1.00 8.68
CA GLY A 68 -5.71 -0.80 10.08
C GLY A 68 -4.59 0.21 10.28
N GLU A 69 -3.59 0.22 9.42
CA GLU A 69 -2.52 1.21 9.48
C GLU A 69 -3.03 2.61 9.13
N MET A 70 -3.83 2.75 8.06
CA MET A 70 -4.48 4.02 7.70
C MET A 70 -5.35 4.58 8.83
N GLU A 71 -6.12 3.73 9.52
CA GLU A 71 -6.93 4.15 10.67
C GLU A 71 -6.05 4.65 11.82
N ARG A 72 -4.94 3.96 12.12
CA ARG A 72 -3.98 4.42 13.13
C ARG A 72 -3.39 5.78 12.78
N GLU A 73 -3.10 6.02 11.51
CA GLU A 73 -2.53 7.30 11.06
C GLU A 73 -3.57 8.43 11.04
N ASP A 74 -4.80 8.15 10.61
CA ASP A 74 -5.90 9.13 10.64
C ASP A 74 -6.19 9.60 12.07
N ILE A 75 -6.09 8.69 13.05
CA ILE A 75 -6.21 9.02 14.48
C ILE A 75 -5.04 9.89 14.94
N GLN A 76 -3.81 9.60 14.48
CA GLN A 76 -2.60 10.28 14.94
C GLN A 76 -2.47 11.72 14.41
N PHE A 77 -3.07 12.04 13.27
CA PHE A 77 -3.10 13.39 12.68
C PHE A 77 -4.34 14.22 13.04
N LYS A 78 -5.22 13.69 13.90
CA LYS A 78 -6.47 14.35 14.34
C LYS A 78 -6.35 15.15 15.64
N TYR A 79 -5.16 15.23 16.22
CA TYR A 79 -4.82 15.97 17.45
C TYR A 79 -3.67 16.93 17.18
#